data_AF-A0A6M8WBU9-F1
#
_entry.id   AF-A0A6M8WBU9-F1
#
_cell.length_a   1.000
_cell.length_b   1.000
_cell.length_c   1.000
_cell.angle_alpha   90.00
_cell.angle_beta   90.00
_cell.angle_gamma   90.00
#
_symmetry.space_group_name_H-M   'P 1'
#
loop_
_entity.id
_entity.type
_entity.pdbx_description
1 polymer ?
#
loop_
_entity_poly.entity_id
_entity_poly.type
_entity_poly.pdbx_seq_one_letter_code
_entity_poly.pdbx_strand_id
1 'polypeptide(L)'
;MGAFAVEAERGDTQACRVPLRLEAGPRRLSAAFTNDYWVPDVADRNMAIEAVSLAGPLAEDTLQRPDAYGQVMFVTPGQGANDAAQRTVARKVIGNFAAGAFRRPVNDEEFRRLMLLYEDSRQAGDTYEEAVRVVLSAVLVSPNFLYRSIANRHSDDPTRVYNLNDHELAARLSYFLWSSTPDDELTTLADRGKLADEATLRAQARRMLADPRADAFIENFAGQWLLLRNLDRLEIDTAAFPEYSAQLRADLRDEATMFFGDIVRSDRSIRALLDSRETFLNARLASHYGVEGVEGDDFRRVTLEPDSPRGGILTLGAVLTVTSNPTRTSPVKRGLYVLDQVLGGSATPAPGQYPPPRAVRRRPPRRRHPPPEARSPPHRPDLRHLPPPHGPDRPLDGKLRRPRPLARQRIWATHRPLRRAPRRRAVLWPRRTPRDCAGTRGRFRRESH
;
A
#
# COMPACT_ATOMS: atom_id res chain seq x y z
N MET A 1 -18.01 -18.75 -38.53
CA MET A 1 -17.16 -19.57 -37.63
C MET A 1 -15.76 -19.61 -38.20
N GLY A 2 -14.74 -19.58 -37.35
CA GLY A 2 -13.38 -19.97 -37.72
C GLY A 2 -13.08 -21.34 -37.09
N ALA A 3 -12.32 -22.17 -37.79
CA ALA A 3 -11.80 -23.44 -37.28
C ALA A 3 -10.29 -23.49 -37.55
N PHE A 4 -9.54 -24.11 -36.66
CA PHE A 4 -8.08 -24.24 -36.74
C PHE A 4 -7.66 -25.57 -36.12
N ALA A 5 -6.56 -26.14 -36.61
CA ALA A 5 -5.94 -27.30 -35.99
C ALA A 5 -5.10 -26.84 -34.78
N VAL A 6 -5.04 -27.71 -33.76
CA VAL A 6 -4.15 -27.55 -32.60
C VAL A 6 -3.28 -28.79 -32.55
N GLU A 7 -1.97 -28.60 -32.64
CA GLU A 7 -0.92 -29.63 -32.68
C GLU A 7 -0.08 -29.60 -31.38
N ALA A 8 -0.60 -28.93 -30.34
CA ALA A 8 0.04 -28.74 -29.04
C ALA A 8 0.39 -30.06 -28.33
N GLU A 9 1.63 -30.18 -27.85
CA GLU A 9 2.07 -31.29 -27.01
C GLU A 9 1.76 -31.04 -25.51
N ARG A 10 1.89 -32.09 -24.69
CA ARG A 10 1.54 -32.05 -23.26
C ARG A 10 2.44 -31.09 -22.48
N GLY A 11 1.94 -29.89 -22.22
CA GLY A 11 2.63 -28.84 -21.47
C GLY A 11 3.23 -27.72 -22.32
N ASP A 12 2.91 -27.69 -23.62
CA ASP A 12 3.32 -26.60 -24.54
C ASP A 12 2.07 -25.93 -25.16
N THR A 13 1.64 -24.79 -24.61
CA THR A 13 0.36 -24.14 -24.97
C THR A 13 0.46 -23.42 -26.33
N GLN A 14 -0.16 -23.99 -27.37
CA GLN A 14 -0.26 -23.34 -28.69
C GLN A 14 -1.25 -22.16 -28.69
N ALA A 15 -0.74 -20.93 -28.83
CA ALA A 15 -1.55 -19.74 -29.01
C ALA A 15 -2.21 -19.68 -30.40
N CYS A 16 -3.54 -19.66 -30.46
CA CYS A 16 -4.32 -19.60 -31.70
C CYS A 16 -5.07 -18.26 -31.82
N ARG A 17 -5.02 -17.60 -32.98
CA ARG A 17 -5.63 -16.27 -33.20
C ARG A 17 -6.63 -16.29 -34.35
N VAL A 18 -7.92 -16.12 -34.04
CA VAL A 18 -9.00 -15.99 -35.03
C VAL A 18 -9.42 -14.52 -35.15
N PRO A 19 -9.28 -13.87 -36.31
CA PRO A 19 -9.85 -12.55 -36.53
C PRO A 19 -11.37 -12.65 -36.66
N LEU A 20 -12.10 -11.89 -35.85
CA LEU A 20 -13.55 -11.80 -35.88
C LEU A 20 -13.98 -10.37 -36.25
N ARG A 21 -15.02 -10.25 -37.07
CA ARG A 21 -15.82 -9.02 -37.20
C ARG A 21 -17.12 -9.26 -36.45
N LEU A 22 -17.44 -8.38 -35.51
CA LEU A 22 -18.67 -8.41 -34.73
C LEU A 22 -19.34 -7.05 -34.88
N GLU A 23 -20.63 -7.06 -35.13
CA GLU A 23 -21.49 -5.88 -34.95
C GLU A 23 -21.72 -5.60 -33.47
N ALA A 24 -22.00 -4.34 -33.13
CA ALA A 24 -22.30 -3.91 -31.77
C ALA A 24 -23.50 -4.65 -31.13
N GLY A 25 -23.61 -4.52 -29.81
CA GLY A 25 -24.61 -5.21 -28.98
C GLY A 25 -24.07 -6.49 -28.31
N PRO A 26 -24.87 -7.13 -27.45
CA PRO A 26 -24.45 -8.33 -26.73
C PRO A 26 -24.25 -9.53 -27.68
N ARG A 27 -23.09 -10.18 -27.63
CA ARG A 27 -22.76 -11.36 -28.44
C ARG A 27 -22.25 -12.47 -27.53
N ARG A 28 -22.80 -13.69 -27.67
CA ARG A 28 -22.26 -14.89 -27.02
C ARG A 28 -21.10 -15.42 -27.86
N LEU A 29 -19.94 -15.62 -27.25
CA LEU A 29 -18.80 -16.32 -27.83
C LEU A 29 -18.65 -17.68 -27.14
N SER A 30 -18.30 -18.71 -27.90
CA SER A 30 -18.00 -20.05 -27.40
C SER A 30 -16.88 -20.69 -28.23
N ALA A 31 -16.08 -21.51 -27.56
CA ALA A 31 -15.08 -22.37 -28.17
C ALA A 31 -15.31 -23.79 -27.67
N ALA A 32 -15.14 -24.77 -28.54
CA ALA A 32 -15.34 -26.18 -28.26
C ALA A 32 -14.40 -27.01 -29.14
N PHE A 33 -13.98 -28.18 -28.64
CA PHE A 33 -13.30 -29.18 -29.45
C PHE A 33 -14.34 -29.95 -30.27
N THR A 34 -13.97 -30.39 -31.47
CA THR A 34 -14.85 -31.15 -32.37
C THR A 34 -14.45 -32.63 -32.48
N ASN A 35 -13.63 -33.11 -31.53
CA ASN A 35 -13.07 -34.46 -31.49
C ASN A 35 -12.58 -34.78 -30.06
N ASP A 36 -13.50 -34.84 -29.11
CA ASP A 36 -13.30 -35.35 -27.75
C ASP A 36 -13.41 -36.88 -27.76
N TYR A 37 -12.26 -37.57 -27.80
CA TYR A 37 -12.21 -39.03 -27.94
C TYR A 37 -12.38 -39.76 -26.60
N TRP A 38 -13.37 -39.31 -25.80
CA TRP A 38 -13.56 -39.75 -24.42
C TRP A 38 -13.96 -41.22 -24.33
N VAL A 39 -13.25 -41.97 -23.48
CA VAL A 39 -13.53 -43.38 -23.17
C VAL A 39 -13.76 -43.51 -21.66
N PRO A 40 -14.87 -44.12 -21.20
CA PRO A 40 -15.10 -44.40 -19.78
C PRO A 40 -13.94 -45.19 -19.15
N ASP A 41 -13.65 -44.88 -17.88
CA ASP A 41 -12.68 -45.60 -17.02
C ASP A 41 -11.23 -45.68 -17.54
N VAL A 42 -10.89 -44.92 -18.60
CA VAL A 42 -9.53 -44.77 -19.12
C VAL A 42 -8.97 -43.38 -18.77
N ALA A 43 -7.70 -43.32 -18.38
CA ALA A 43 -7.00 -42.06 -18.07
C ALA A 43 -6.67 -41.28 -19.36
N ASP A 44 -7.65 -40.54 -19.86
CA ASP A 44 -7.60 -39.81 -21.12
C ASP A 44 -6.70 -38.56 -21.08
N ARG A 45 -6.13 -38.19 -22.26
CA ARG A 45 -5.27 -37.02 -22.45
C ARG A 45 -6.03 -35.86 -23.10
N ASN A 46 -7.05 -35.39 -22.41
CA ASN A 46 -7.89 -34.29 -22.89
C ASN A 46 -7.09 -33.00 -23.12
N MET A 47 -7.34 -32.36 -24.26
CA MET A 47 -6.93 -30.98 -24.52
C MET A 47 -7.83 -30.03 -23.72
N ALA A 48 -7.26 -28.97 -23.17
CA ALA A 48 -8.00 -27.98 -22.38
C ALA A 48 -7.80 -26.57 -22.97
N ILE A 49 -8.83 -25.73 -22.86
CA ILE A 49 -8.72 -24.30 -23.19
C ILE A 49 -8.29 -23.56 -21.93
N GLU A 50 -7.03 -23.17 -21.85
CA GLU A 50 -6.45 -22.46 -20.70
C GLU A 50 -7.05 -21.05 -20.54
N ALA A 51 -7.24 -20.33 -21.65
CA ALA A 51 -7.88 -19.00 -21.67
C ALA A 51 -8.49 -18.69 -23.05
N VAL A 52 -9.48 -17.79 -23.07
CA VAL A 52 -10.02 -17.15 -24.29
C VAL A 52 -9.98 -15.64 -24.12
N SER A 53 -9.05 -14.98 -24.81
CA SER A 53 -8.86 -13.52 -24.72
C SER A 53 -9.44 -12.82 -25.96
N LEU A 54 -10.47 -12.00 -25.77
CA LEU A 54 -10.98 -11.08 -26.78
C LEU A 54 -10.26 -9.73 -26.67
N ALA A 55 -9.73 -9.22 -27.78
CA ALA A 55 -9.06 -7.92 -27.83
C ALA A 55 -9.56 -7.09 -29.01
N GLY A 56 -10.32 -6.04 -28.71
CA GLY A 56 -10.84 -5.07 -29.67
C GLY A 56 -12.09 -4.35 -29.19
N PRO A 57 -12.60 -3.38 -29.97
CA PRO A 57 -12.02 -2.93 -31.24
C PRO A 57 -10.70 -2.16 -31.04
N LEU A 58 -9.85 -2.15 -32.07
CA LEU A 58 -8.46 -1.64 -31.99
C LEU A 58 -8.22 -0.38 -32.83
N ALA A 59 -9.28 0.24 -33.35
CA ALA A 59 -9.20 1.46 -34.14
C ALA A 59 -9.49 2.69 -33.26
N GLU A 60 -8.79 3.79 -33.49
CA GLU A 60 -8.75 4.94 -32.58
C GLU A 60 -10.08 5.71 -32.49
N ASP A 61 -10.90 5.64 -33.53
CA ASP A 61 -12.30 6.10 -33.59
C ASP A 61 -13.27 5.24 -32.76
N THR A 62 -12.89 3.99 -32.46
CA THR A 62 -13.68 3.02 -31.69
C THR A 62 -13.19 2.82 -30.25
N LEU A 63 -12.10 3.49 -29.87
CA LEU A 63 -11.45 3.33 -28.56
C LEU A 63 -12.22 4.10 -27.48
N GLN A 64 -13.04 3.38 -26.70
CA GLN A 64 -13.64 3.92 -25.49
C GLN A 64 -12.56 4.18 -24.44
N ARG A 65 -12.29 5.46 -24.18
CA ARG A 65 -11.29 5.92 -23.20
C ARG A 65 -11.99 6.13 -21.84
N PRO A 66 -11.45 5.64 -20.71
CA PRO A 66 -12.04 5.84 -19.39
C PRO A 66 -11.91 7.30 -18.94
N ASP A 67 -12.74 7.75 -17.99
CA ASP A 67 -12.75 9.15 -17.51
C ASP A 67 -11.37 9.64 -17.03
N ALA A 68 -10.59 8.75 -16.42
CA ALA A 68 -9.21 9.01 -16.01
C ALA A 68 -8.28 9.41 -17.16
N TYR A 69 -8.57 9.00 -18.42
CA TYR A 69 -7.85 9.50 -19.59
C TYR A 69 -8.06 11.00 -19.76
N GLY A 70 -9.29 11.51 -19.62
CA GLY A 70 -9.58 12.94 -19.71
C GLY A 70 -8.96 13.76 -18.58
N GLN A 71 -8.83 13.18 -17.39
CA GLN A 71 -8.15 13.79 -16.25
C GLN A 71 -6.63 13.90 -16.45
N VAL A 72 -5.99 12.86 -16.99
CA VAL A 72 -4.53 12.86 -17.24
C VAL A 72 -4.17 13.63 -18.52
N MET A 73 -4.85 13.33 -19.63
CA MET A 73 -4.68 13.94 -20.94
C MET A 73 -5.61 15.15 -21.13
N PHE A 74 -5.73 15.99 -20.11
CA PHE A 74 -6.62 17.18 -20.06
C PHE A 74 -6.40 18.20 -21.19
N VAL A 75 -5.27 18.07 -21.91
CA VAL A 75 -5.00 18.75 -23.17
C VAL A 75 -4.32 17.77 -24.12
N THR A 76 -4.85 17.65 -25.34
CA THR A 76 -4.31 16.82 -26.42
C THR A 76 -3.74 17.68 -27.55
N PRO A 77 -2.79 17.16 -28.34
CA PRO A 77 -2.39 17.81 -29.58
C PRO A 77 -3.54 17.78 -30.59
N GLY A 78 -3.78 18.90 -31.28
CA GLY A 78 -4.76 18.94 -32.37
C GLY A 78 -4.37 18.02 -33.53
N GLN A 79 -5.36 17.60 -34.33
CA GLN A 79 -5.10 16.76 -35.50
C GLN A 79 -4.10 17.44 -36.46
N GLY A 80 -3.10 16.67 -36.92
CA GLY A 80 -2.01 17.19 -37.76
C GLY A 80 -0.94 18.02 -37.02
N ALA A 81 -0.99 18.15 -35.69
CA ALA A 81 0.03 18.85 -34.93
C ALA A 81 1.43 18.24 -35.11
N ASN A 82 2.42 19.08 -35.42
CA ASN A 82 3.83 18.69 -35.57
C ASN A 82 4.50 18.35 -34.22
N ASP A 83 5.71 17.79 -34.26
CA ASP A 83 6.45 17.38 -33.06
C ASP A 83 6.70 18.51 -32.05
N ALA A 84 6.87 19.75 -32.50
CA ALA A 84 7.07 20.89 -31.61
C ALA A 84 5.78 21.23 -30.82
N ALA A 85 4.63 21.20 -31.50
CA ALA A 85 3.33 21.34 -30.86
C ALA A 85 3.03 20.15 -29.92
N GLN A 86 3.27 18.91 -30.37
CA GLN A 86 3.12 17.71 -29.54
C GLN A 86 3.99 17.76 -28.28
N ARG A 87 5.29 18.09 -28.41
CA ARG A 87 6.22 18.28 -27.27
C ARG A 87 5.77 19.39 -26.31
N THR A 88 5.14 20.44 -26.83
CA THR A 88 4.57 21.53 -26.02
C THR A 88 3.35 21.07 -25.20
N VAL A 89 2.51 20.21 -25.76
CA VAL A 89 1.38 19.60 -25.04
C VAL A 89 1.87 18.54 -24.04
N ALA A 90 2.80 17.67 -24.44
CA ALA A 90 3.43 16.68 -23.57
C ALA A 90 4.00 17.31 -22.29
N ARG A 91 4.69 18.47 -22.40
CA ARG A 91 5.20 19.20 -21.23
C ARG A 91 4.11 19.60 -20.23
N LYS A 92 2.91 19.97 -20.68
CA LYS A 92 1.78 20.30 -19.80
C LYS A 92 1.22 19.06 -19.10
N VAL A 93 0.97 17.99 -19.87
CA VAL A 93 0.44 16.72 -19.36
C VAL A 93 1.40 16.08 -18.36
N ILE A 94 2.66 15.89 -18.75
CA ILE A 94 3.70 15.29 -17.91
C ILE A 94 3.96 16.14 -16.66
N GLY A 95 3.98 17.48 -16.81
CA GLY A 95 4.20 18.40 -15.69
C GLY A 95 3.10 18.31 -14.64
N ASN A 96 1.84 18.40 -15.07
CA ASN A 96 0.68 18.31 -14.17
C ASN A 96 0.62 16.93 -13.47
N PHE A 97 0.75 15.85 -14.25
CA PHE A 97 0.70 14.49 -13.70
C PHE A 97 1.83 14.24 -12.71
N ALA A 98 3.07 14.62 -13.04
CA ALA A 98 4.21 14.43 -12.14
C ALA A 98 4.11 15.30 -10.87
N ALA A 99 3.53 16.50 -10.95
CA ALA A 99 3.29 17.34 -9.77
C ALA A 99 2.28 16.70 -8.80
N GLY A 100 1.13 16.24 -9.30
CA GLY A 100 0.14 15.52 -8.48
C GLY A 100 0.66 14.16 -7.97
N ALA A 101 1.41 13.43 -8.80
CA ALA A 101 2.00 12.14 -8.44
C ALA A 101 3.13 12.25 -7.40
N PHE A 102 3.90 13.35 -7.38
CA PHE A 102 4.91 13.60 -6.35
C PHE A 102 4.40 14.47 -5.20
N ARG A 103 3.17 15.02 -5.33
CA ARG A 103 2.43 15.80 -4.33
C ARG A 103 3.11 17.14 -3.97
N ARG A 104 3.87 17.68 -4.92
CA ARG A 104 4.64 18.93 -4.85
C ARG A 104 5.03 19.39 -6.25
N PRO A 105 5.48 20.66 -6.42
CA PRO A 105 6.24 21.06 -7.60
C PRO A 105 7.38 20.10 -7.92
N VAL A 106 7.46 19.70 -9.20
CA VAL A 106 8.56 18.91 -9.77
C VAL A 106 9.73 19.86 -9.99
N ASN A 107 10.95 19.49 -9.58
CA ASN A 107 12.10 20.36 -9.82
C ASN A 107 12.60 20.24 -11.26
N ASP A 108 13.33 21.25 -11.75
CA ASP A 108 13.77 21.32 -13.16
C ASP A 108 14.57 20.10 -13.61
N GLU A 109 15.39 19.52 -12.74
CA GLU A 109 16.21 18.35 -13.06
C GLU A 109 15.38 17.05 -13.12
N GLU A 110 14.40 16.89 -12.24
CA GLU A 110 13.40 15.81 -12.32
C GLU A 110 12.59 15.94 -13.62
N PHE A 111 12.06 17.13 -13.91
CA PHE A 111 11.23 17.36 -15.08
C PHE A 111 12.02 17.23 -16.40
N ARG A 112 13.28 17.68 -16.43
CA ARG A 112 14.20 17.48 -17.55
C ARG A 112 14.44 16.00 -17.85
N ARG A 113 14.57 15.14 -16.82
CA ARG A 113 14.71 13.68 -17.00
C ARG A 113 13.44 13.04 -17.55
N LEU A 114 12.26 13.47 -17.08
CA LEU A 114 10.97 13.00 -17.62
C LEU A 114 10.80 13.40 -19.10
N MET A 115 11.18 14.63 -19.47
CA MET A 115 11.12 15.09 -20.86
C MET A 115 12.15 14.41 -21.77
N LEU A 116 13.36 14.08 -21.27
CA LEU A 116 14.32 13.26 -22.02
C LEU A 116 13.76 11.87 -22.33
N LEU A 117 13.08 11.23 -21.38
CA LEU A 117 12.45 9.92 -21.60
C LEU A 117 11.32 9.98 -22.66
N TYR A 118 10.54 11.06 -22.70
CA TYR A 118 9.58 11.32 -23.79
C TYR A 118 10.30 11.48 -25.14
N GLU A 119 11.41 12.22 -25.16
CA GLU A 119 12.19 12.51 -26.37
C GLU A 119 12.93 11.27 -26.91
N ASP A 120 13.43 10.39 -26.04
CA ASP A 120 14.03 9.10 -26.39
C ASP A 120 12.97 8.12 -26.97
N SER A 121 11.78 8.09 -26.39
CA SER A 121 10.65 7.28 -26.87
C SER A 121 10.12 7.77 -28.23
N ARG A 122 9.96 9.09 -28.43
CA ARG A 122 9.64 9.65 -29.75
C ARG A 122 10.72 9.36 -30.80
N GLN A 123 12.00 9.34 -30.41
CA GLN A 123 13.11 8.93 -31.29
C GLN A 123 13.10 7.43 -31.62
N ALA A 124 12.56 6.57 -30.75
CA ALA A 124 12.38 5.14 -31.01
C ALA A 124 11.24 4.85 -32.01
N GLY A 125 10.35 5.83 -32.26
CA GLY A 125 9.23 5.75 -33.19
C GLY A 125 7.84 5.63 -32.52
N ASP A 126 7.77 5.63 -31.19
CA ASP A 126 6.52 5.56 -30.44
C ASP A 126 5.63 6.78 -30.73
N THR A 127 4.31 6.61 -30.78
CA THR A 127 3.36 7.73 -30.97
C THR A 127 3.37 8.74 -29.81
N TYR A 128 2.70 9.89 -29.97
CA TYR A 128 2.53 10.88 -28.90
C TYR A 128 2.02 10.24 -27.59
N GLU A 129 0.93 9.45 -27.67
CA GLU A 129 0.33 8.83 -26.49
C GLU A 129 1.20 7.74 -25.88
N GLU A 130 1.91 6.97 -26.70
CA GLU A 130 2.83 5.94 -26.23
C GLU A 130 4.03 6.57 -25.52
N ALA A 131 4.62 7.63 -26.08
CA ALA A 131 5.72 8.36 -25.46
C ALA A 131 5.30 9.04 -24.14
N VAL A 132 4.10 9.61 -24.07
CA VAL A 132 3.56 10.10 -22.79
C VAL A 132 3.32 8.92 -21.83
N ARG A 133 2.72 7.81 -22.27
CA ARG A 133 2.47 6.61 -21.46
C ARG A 133 3.75 6.01 -20.86
N VAL A 134 4.86 6.01 -21.59
CA VAL A 134 6.19 5.61 -21.08
C VAL A 134 6.62 6.50 -19.91
N VAL A 135 6.47 7.82 -20.03
CA VAL A 135 6.81 8.77 -18.95
C VAL A 135 5.85 8.68 -17.76
N LEU A 136 4.54 8.56 -17.99
CA LEU A 136 3.56 8.34 -16.92
C LEU A 136 3.89 7.06 -16.13
N SER A 137 4.30 5.99 -16.83
CA SER A 137 4.74 4.73 -16.21
C SER A 137 6.01 4.94 -15.37
N ALA A 138 6.99 5.70 -15.86
CA ALA A 138 8.21 6.05 -15.12
C ALA A 138 7.94 6.90 -13.86
N VAL A 139 6.93 7.79 -13.90
CA VAL A 139 6.45 8.53 -12.73
C VAL A 139 5.83 7.58 -11.70
N LEU A 140 5.00 6.63 -12.13
CA LEU A 140 4.31 5.68 -11.24
C LEU A 140 5.23 4.63 -10.59
N VAL A 141 6.40 4.34 -11.17
CA VAL A 141 7.44 3.50 -10.52
C VAL A 141 8.52 4.30 -9.80
N SER A 142 8.41 5.64 -9.75
CA SER A 142 9.38 6.51 -9.08
C SER A 142 9.29 6.37 -7.55
N PRO A 143 10.42 6.37 -6.82
CA PRO A 143 10.42 6.47 -5.36
C PRO A 143 9.63 7.68 -4.82
N ASN A 144 9.58 8.80 -5.56
CA ASN A 144 8.80 9.99 -5.20
C ASN A 144 7.27 9.77 -5.25
N PHE A 145 6.80 8.77 -6.01
CA PHE A 145 5.39 8.39 -6.04
C PHE A 145 5.13 7.26 -5.03
N LEU A 146 5.94 6.20 -5.07
CA LEU A 146 5.78 4.98 -4.27
C LEU A 146 5.93 5.24 -2.76
N TYR A 147 6.77 6.20 -2.37
CA TYR A 147 6.95 6.60 -0.99
C TYR A 147 6.49 8.04 -0.78
N ARG A 148 5.76 8.29 0.32
CA ARG A 148 5.52 9.64 0.83
C ARG A 148 6.80 10.13 1.54
N SER A 149 7.83 10.43 0.75
CA SER A 149 9.12 10.88 1.26
C SER A 149 8.99 12.27 1.89
N ILE A 150 9.08 12.33 3.22
CA ILE A 150 9.46 13.57 3.91
C ILE A 150 10.95 13.78 3.63
N ALA A 151 11.33 14.97 3.18
CA ALA A 151 12.72 15.32 3.02
C ALA A 151 13.37 15.41 4.42
N ASN A 152 14.19 14.43 4.78
CA ASN A 152 15.11 14.55 5.91
C ASN A 152 16.20 15.58 5.55
N ARG A 153 15.83 16.88 5.55
CA ARG A 153 16.62 17.93 4.90
C ARG A 153 18.02 18.04 5.53
N HIS A 154 18.11 17.99 6.86
CA HIS A 154 19.37 17.91 7.62
C HIS A 154 19.20 17.08 8.90
N SER A 155 19.75 15.87 8.95
CA SER A 155 20.26 15.28 10.20
C SER A 155 21.11 14.02 10.03
N ASP A 156 22.32 14.09 10.56
CA ASP A 156 23.09 12.93 11.05
C ASP A 156 22.62 12.48 12.46
N ASP A 157 21.71 13.24 13.08
CA ASP A 157 21.11 12.98 14.40
C ASP A 157 19.65 12.50 14.26
N PRO A 158 19.33 11.23 14.53
CA PRO A 158 17.98 10.69 14.39
C PRO A 158 16.99 11.18 15.46
N THR A 159 17.44 11.95 16.46
CA THR A 159 16.57 12.48 17.53
C THR A 159 16.03 13.89 17.24
N ARG A 160 16.57 14.57 16.21
CA ARG A 160 16.21 15.96 15.91
C ARG A 160 14.81 16.09 15.32
N VAL A 161 13.92 16.74 16.05
CA VAL A 161 12.60 17.19 15.54
C VAL A 161 12.79 18.32 14.53
N TYR A 162 12.04 18.28 13.42
CA TYR A 162 11.98 19.33 12.41
C TYR A 162 10.55 19.49 11.88
N ASN A 163 10.23 20.70 11.41
CA ASN A 163 8.92 21.00 10.81
C ASN A 163 8.87 20.47 9.37
N LEU A 164 7.70 19.96 8.98
CA LEU A 164 7.38 19.66 7.58
C LEU A 164 7.27 20.96 6.78
N ASN A 165 7.62 20.93 5.49
CA ASN A 165 7.21 22.00 4.57
C ASN A 165 5.74 21.84 4.15
N ASP A 166 5.12 22.88 3.61
CA ASP A 166 3.68 22.88 3.35
C ASP A 166 3.20 21.77 2.39
N HIS A 167 4.02 21.31 1.43
CA HIS A 167 3.65 20.18 0.57
C HIS A 167 3.72 18.83 1.32
N GLU A 168 4.70 18.67 2.21
CA GLU A 168 4.77 17.50 3.11
C GLU A 168 3.62 17.51 4.12
N LEU A 169 3.19 18.69 4.57
CA LEU A 169 2.03 18.87 5.44
C LEU A 169 0.72 18.57 4.70
N ALA A 170 0.55 19.08 3.47
CA ALA A 170 -0.59 18.78 2.60
C ALA A 170 -0.70 17.27 2.32
N ALA A 171 0.40 16.63 1.89
CA ALA A 171 0.45 15.20 1.63
C ALA A 171 0.32 14.34 2.91
N ARG A 172 0.67 14.88 4.08
CA ARG A 172 0.39 14.20 5.36
C ARG A 172 -1.09 14.30 5.73
N LEU A 173 -1.70 15.47 5.58
CA LEU A 173 -3.09 15.72 5.93
C LEU A 173 -4.07 14.98 5.00
N SER A 174 -3.84 15.03 3.68
CA SER A 174 -4.68 14.36 2.68
C SER A 174 -4.67 12.84 2.84
N TYR A 175 -3.52 12.23 3.07
CA TYR A 175 -3.43 10.79 3.30
C TYR A 175 -3.82 10.37 4.73
N PHE A 176 -3.96 11.31 5.67
CA PHE A 176 -4.47 11.02 7.02
C PHE A 176 -6.00 11.06 7.05
N LEU A 177 -6.63 12.06 6.41
CA LEU A 177 -8.08 12.25 6.41
C LEU A 177 -8.80 11.55 5.25
N TRP A 178 -8.20 11.53 4.05
CA TRP A 178 -8.84 11.01 2.82
C TRP A 178 -8.15 9.78 2.23
N SER A 179 -7.06 9.29 2.84
CA SER A 179 -6.20 8.22 2.28
C SER A 179 -5.71 8.46 0.83
N SER A 180 -5.76 9.71 0.35
CA SER A 180 -5.59 10.08 -1.05
C SER A 180 -4.72 11.33 -1.21
N THR A 181 -4.47 11.77 -2.46
CA THR A 181 -3.69 12.97 -2.76
C THR A 181 -4.33 14.24 -2.21
N PRO A 182 -3.54 15.31 -2.01
CA PRO A 182 -4.09 16.66 -1.80
C PRO A 182 -5.00 17.04 -2.98
N ASP A 183 -5.97 17.91 -2.71
CA ASP A 183 -6.74 18.58 -3.76
C ASP A 183 -6.08 19.91 -4.16
N ASP A 184 -6.66 20.58 -5.15
CA ASP A 184 -6.12 21.82 -5.71
C ASP A 184 -6.09 22.95 -4.65
N GLU A 185 -7.01 22.94 -3.68
CA GLU A 185 -7.06 23.92 -2.59
C GLU A 185 -5.88 23.73 -1.62
N LEU A 186 -5.65 22.50 -1.13
CA LEU A 186 -4.46 22.19 -0.31
C LEU A 186 -3.16 22.45 -1.07
N THR A 187 -3.11 22.09 -2.34
CA THR A 187 -1.92 22.26 -3.19
C THR A 187 -1.62 23.76 -3.37
N THR A 188 -2.64 24.56 -3.70
CA THR A 188 -2.53 26.03 -3.83
C THR A 188 -2.13 26.71 -2.52
N LEU A 189 -2.61 26.23 -1.37
CA LEU A 189 -2.20 26.74 -0.05
C LEU A 189 -0.74 26.38 0.26
N ALA A 190 -0.27 25.22 -0.19
CA ALA A 190 1.11 24.79 -0.03
C ALA A 190 2.08 25.53 -0.97
N ASP A 191 1.73 25.72 -2.25
CA ASP A 191 2.49 26.54 -3.21
C ASP A 191 2.69 27.98 -2.72
N ARG A 192 1.74 28.48 -1.91
CA ARG A 192 1.75 29.83 -1.31
C ARG A 192 2.45 29.90 0.05
N GLY A 193 2.93 28.78 0.61
CA GLY A 193 3.55 28.71 1.94
C GLY A 193 2.61 29.13 3.07
N LYS A 194 1.32 28.78 2.98
CA LYS A 194 0.27 29.20 3.94
C LYS A 194 -0.38 28.07 4.72
N LEU A 195 -0.09 26.80 4.41
CA LEU A 195 -0.76 25.68 5.07
C LEU A 195 -0.25 25.44 6.50
N ALA A 196 0.98 25.87 6.81
CA ALA A 196 1.55 25.80 8.15
C ALA A 196 0.98 26.83 9.15
N ASP A 197 0.16 27.79 8.72
CA ASP A 197 -0.59 28.68 9.62
C ASP A 197 -1.69 27.89 10.37
N GLU A 198 -1.80 28.06 11.70
CA GLU A 198 -2.69 27.24 12.51
C GLU A 198 -4.18 27.46 12.17
N ALA A 199 -4.58 28.71 11.89
CA ALA A 199 -5.96 29.01 11.52
C ALA A 199 -6.32 28.38 10.17
N THR A 200 -5.43 28.51 9.19
CA THR A 200 -5.54 27.88 7.86
C THR A 200 -5.58 26.36 7.96
N LEU A 201 -4.66 25.74 8.71
CA LEU A 201 -4.60 24.29 8.90
C LEU A 201 -5.87 23.74 9.58
N ARG A 202 -6.35 24.43 10.62
CA ARG A 202 -7.58 24.08 11.35
C ARG A 202 -8.83 24.23 10.49
N ALA A 203 -8.88 25.24 9.61
CA ALA A 203 -9.96 25.41 8.64
C ALA A 203 -9.94 24.29 7.58
N GLN A 204 -8.77 23.96 7.03
CA GLN A 204 -8.62 22.86 6.06
C GLN A 204 -8.99 21.51 6.67
N ALA A 205 -8.51 21.18 7.88
CA ALA A 205 -8.87 19.94 8.56
C ALA A 205 -10.40 19.79 8.75
N ARG A 206 -11.09 20.87 9.10
CA ARG A 206 -12.57 20.88 9.21
C ARG A 206 -13.27 20.71 7.86
N ARG A 207 -12.83 21.44 6.82
CA ARG A 207 -13.33 21.28 5.43
C ARG A 207 -13.21 19.82 4.98
N MET A 208 -12.06 19.21 5.25
CA MET A 208 -11.75 17.84 4.86
C MET A 208 -12.54 16.78 5.63
N LEU A 209 -12.82 16.99 6.92
CA LEU A 209 -13.66 16.10 7.73
C LEU A 209 -15.15 16.14 7.35
N ALA A 210 -15.61 17.20 6.69
CA ALA A 210 -16.96 17.34 6.17
C ALA A 210 -17.13 16.80 4.72
N ASP A 211 -16.03 16.47 4.05
CA ASP A 211 -16.02 15.89 2.70
C ASP A 211 -16.24 14.37 2.78
N PRO A 212 -17.05 13.74 1.90
CA PRO A 212 -17.28 12.29 1.90
C PRO A 212 -16.02 11.42 1.77
N ARG A 213 -14.89 11.96 1.34
CA ARG A 213 -13.59 11.25 1.38
C ARG A 213 -13.08 11.01 2.80
N ALA A 214 -13.61 11.71 3.82
CA ALA A 214 -13.31 11.48 5.24
C ALA A 214 -13.74 10.10 5.75
N ASP A 215 -14.65 9.44 5.04
CA ASP A 215 -15.09 8.08 5.29
C ASP A 215 -13.90 7.10 5.28
N ALA A 216 -12.90 7.36 4.44
CA ALA A 216 -11.65 6.61 4.43
C ALA A 216 -10.86 6.74 5.75
N PHE A 217 -10.88 7.89 6.43
CA PHE A 217 -10.31 8.01 7.78
C PHE A 217 -11.14 7.26 8.82
N ILE A 218 -12.47 7.37 8.76
CA ILE A 218 -13.40 6.71 9.67
C ILE A 218 -13.18 5.18 9.63
N GLU A 219 -13.21 4.58 8.44
CA GLU A 219 -12.93 3.16 8.20
C GLU A 219 -11.52 2.74 8.65
N ASN A 220 -10.49 3.51 8.25
CA ASN A 220 -9.10 3.14 8.54
C ASN A 220 -8.76 3.27 10.02
N PHE A 221 -9.31 4.28 10.71
CA PHE A 221 -9.05 4.49 12.14
C PHE A 221 -9.85 3.50 12.98
N ALA A 222 -11.18 3.45 12.85
CA ALA A 222 -12.02 2.53 13.61
C ALA A 222 -11.66 1.06 13.33
N GLY A 223 -11.39 0.71 12.06
CA GLY A 223 -11.00 -0.64 11.66
C GLY A 223 -9.66 -1.13 12.24
N GLN A 224 -8.79 -0.21 12.67
CA GLN A 224 -7.55 -0.54 13.39
C GLN A 224 -7.75 -0.51 14.91
N TRP A 225 -8.26 0.60 15.45
CA TRP A 225 -8.41 0.84 16.88
C TRP A 225 -9.44 -0.09 17.55
N LEU A 226 -10.61 -0.26 16.95
CA LEU A 226 -11.64 -1.20 17.40
C LEU A 226 -11.40 -2.63 16.87
N LEU A 227 -10.23 -2.88 16.25
CA LEU A 227 -9.80 -4.17 15.70
C LEU A 227 -10.76 -4.80 14.65
N LEU A 228 -11.67 -4.03 14.04
CA LEU A 228 -12.74 -4.55 13.16
C LEU A 228 -12.21 -5.35 11.96
N ARG A 229 -10.99 -5.07 11.49
CA ARG A 229 -10.26 -5.84 10.46
C ARG A 229 -10.00 -7.30 10.83
N ASN A 230 -10.07 -7.65 12.11
CA ASN A 230 -9.91 -9.03 12.57
C ASN A 230 -11.20 -9.86 12.47
N LEU A 231 -12.37 -9.26 12.23
CA LEU A 231 -13.64 -9.99 12.07
C LEU A 231 -13.56 -11.04 10.95
N ASP A 232 -12.91 -10.72 9.83
CA ASP A 232 -12.76 -11.64 8.68
C ASP A 232 -11.73 -12.74 8.93
N ARG A 233 -10.95 -12.62 10.01
CA ARG A 233 -9.92 -13.58 10.44
C ARG A 233 -10.38 -14.47 11.59
N LEU A 234 -11.63 -14.31 12.02
CA LEU A 234 -12.23 -15.05 13.14
C LEU A 234 -13.19 -16.10 12.61
N GLU A 235 -12.69 -17.33 12.56
CA GLU A 235 -13.47 -18.55 12.40
C GLU A 235 -14.25 -18.77 13.71
N ILE A 236 -15.47 -18.23 13.77
CA ILE A 236 -16.45 -18.55 14.81
C ILE A 236 -17.10 -19.89 14.47
N ASP A 237 -17.31 -20.72 15.50
CA ASP A 237 -17.96 -22.01 15.35
C ASP A 237 -19.47 -21.82 15.10
N THR A 238 -19.90 -22.01 13.86
CA THR A 238 -21.31 -21.86 13.45
C THR A 238 -22.21 -23.03 13.86
N ALA A 239 -21.66 -24.12 14.41
CA ALA A 239 -22.45 -25.14 15.10
C ALA A 239 -22.75 -24.72 16.55
N ALA A 240 -21.87 -23.92 17.16
CA ALA A 240 -22.08 -23.30 18.47
C ALA A 240 -22.90 -21.99 18.40
N PHE A 241 -22.76 -21.23 17.31
CA PHE A 241 -23.43 -19.94 17.07
C PHE A 241 -24.05 -19.89 15.65
N PRO A 242 -25.18 -20.59 15.40
CA PRO A 242 -25.81 -20.66 14.07
C PRO A 242 -26.25 -19.31 13.50
N GLU A 243 -26.46 -18.31 14.36
CA GLU A 243 -26.81 -16.94 13.99
C GLU A 243 -25.64 -16.14 13.38
N TYR A 244 -24.38 -16.57 13.56
CA TYR A 244 -23.19 -15.86 13.10
C TYR A 244 -22.94 -16.04 11.59
N SER A 245 -23.74 -15.35 10.79
CA SER A 245 -23.62 -15.28 9.34
C SER A 245 -22.54 -14.30 8.86
N ALA A 246 -22.16 -14.41 7.58
CA ALA A 246 -21.29 -13.43 6.93
C ALA A 246 -21.94 -12.03 6.86
N GLN A 247 -23.26 -11.99 6.69
CA GLN A 247 -24.07 -10.76 6.71
C GLN A 247 -24.04 -10.11 8.09
N LEU A 248 -24.33 -10.85 9.18
CA LEU A 248 -24.26 -10.30 10.53
C LEU A 248 -22.86 -9.76 10.86
N ARG A 249 -21.80 -10.42 10.40
CA ARG A 249 -20.41 -9.93 10.54
C ARG A 249 -20.17 -8.61 9.80
N ALA A 250 -20.78 -8.40 8.64
CA ALA A 250 -20.77 -7.12 7.95
C ALA A 250 -21.55 -6.07 8.75
N ASP A 251 -22.79 -6.37 9.15
CA ASP A 251 -23.62 -5.44 9.90
C ASP A 251 -22.93 -4.94 11.19
N LEU A 252 -22.24 -5.84 11.90
CA LEU A 252 -21.47 -5.51 13.11
C LEU A 252 -20.29 -4.57 12.84
N ARG A 253 -19.63 -4.69 11.68
CA ARG A 253 -18.57 -3.76 11.26
C ARG A 253 -19.17 -2.40 10.89
N ASP A 254 -20.31 -2.42 10.22
CA ASP A 254 -20.93 -1.24 9.65
C ASP A 254 -21.57 -0.38 10.76
N GLU A 255 -22.20 -1.00 11.78
CA GLU A 255 -22.59 -0.34 13.04
C GLU A 255 -21.38 0.40 13.64
N ALA A 256 -20.28 -0.31 13.90
CA ALA A 256 -19.12 0.25 14.58
C ALA A 256 -18.46 1.40 13.78
N THR A 257 -18.50 1.30 12.45
CA THR A 257 -17.96 2.31 11.53
C THR A 257 -18.87 3.55 11.45
N MET A 258 -20.19 3.35 11.33
CA MET A 258 -21.17 4.45 11.36
C MET A 258 -21.20 5.16 12.71
N PHE A 259 -21.15 4.42 13.82
CA PHE A 259 -21.13 4.95 15.18
C PHE A 259 -19.92 5.87 15.42
N PHE A 260 -18.71 5.41 15.07
CA PHE A 260 -17.51 6.25 15.13
C PHE A 260 -17.61 7.44 14.16
N GLY A 261 -18.14 7.21 12.95
CA GLY A 261 -18.32 8.22 11.92
C GLY A 261 -19.31 9.34 12.28
N ASP A 262 -20.36 9.07 13.05
CA ASP A 262 -21.24 10.13 13.60
C ASP A 262 -20.51 10.99 14.62
N ILE A 263 -19.81 10.35 15.57
CA ILE A 263 -19.09 11.07 16.63
C ILE A 263 -18.04 12.02 16.05
N VAL A 264 -17.35 11.60 14.99
CA VAL A 264 -16.39 12.44 14.26
C VAL A 264 -17.08 13.55 13.44
N ARG A 265 -18.07 13.23 12.59
CA ARG A 265 -18.68 14.23 11.69
C ARG A 265 -19.56 15.24 12.42
N SER A 266 -20.16 14.87 13.54
CA SER A 266 -21.06 15.70 14.34
C SER A 266 -20.36 16.41 15.52
N ASP A 267 -19.01 16.46 15.52
CA ASP A 267 -18.13 17.08 16.56
C ASP A 267 -18.57 16.73 18.00
N ARG A 268 -18.94 15.45 18.23
CA ARG A 268 -19.52 15.01 19.50
C ARG A 268 -18.44 14.87 20.57
N SER A 269 -18.84 15.05 21.83
CA SER A 269 -17.95 14.76 22.96
C SER A 269 -17.39 13.35 22.87
N ILE A 270 -16.07 13.21 23.01
CA ILE A 270 -15.36 11.91 23.01
C ILE A 270 -15.91 10.91 24.05
N ARG A 271 -16.61 11.41 25.08
CA ARG A 271 -17.32 10.57 26.07
C ARG A 271 -18.40 9.69 25.45
N ALA A 272 -19.03 10.13 24.36
CA ALA A 272 -20.05 9.36 23.63
C ALA A 272 -19.52 7.99 23.16
N LEU A 273 -18.21 7.84 22.94
CA LEU A 273 -17.58 6.55 22.65
C LEU A 273 -17.68 5.56 23.81
N LEU A 274 -18.02 6.00 25.03
CA LEU A 274 -18.18 5.19 26.23
C LEU A 274 -19.64 5.13 26.70
N ASP A 275 -20.40 6.22 26.60
CA ASP A 275 -21.72 6.39 27.22
C ASP A 275 -22.89 6.74 26.27
N SER A 276 -22.67 6.77 24.94
CA SER A 276 -23.76 7.01 23.98
C SER A 276 -24.84 5.92 24.05
N ARG A 277 -26.10 6.35 24.19
CA ARG A 277 -27.30 5.52 23.99
C ARG A 277 -27.77 5.50 22.53
N GLU A 278 -27.14 6.22 21.61
CA GLU A 278 -27.43 6.10 20.18
C GLU A 278 -26.46 5.10 19.53
N THR A 279 -26.98 4.24 18.65
CA THR A 279 -26.19 3.39 17.73
C THR A 279 -26.87 3.34 16.35
N PHE A 280 -26.32 2.56 15.42
CA PHE A 280 -26.83 2.40 14.05
C PHE A 280 -27.23 0.94 13.80
N LEU A 281 -28.49 0.70 13.42
CA LEU A 281 -29.06 -0.64 13.24
C LEU A 281 -29.82 -0.74 11.90
N ASN A 282 -29.73 -1.90 11.26
CA ASN A 282 -30.74 -2.39 10.31
C ASN A 282 -31.58 -3.50 10.96
N ALA A 283 -32.62 -4.02 10.28
CA ALA A 283 -33.55 -4.97 10.89
C ALA A 283 -32.88 -6.26 11.40
N ARG A 284 -31.85 -6.73 10.69
CA ARG A 284 -31.09 -7.94 11.02
C ARG A 284 -30.25 -7.76 12.28
N LEU A 285 -29.55 -6.63 12.41
CA LEU A 285 -28.77 -6.34 13.61
C LEU A 285 -29.66 -5.97 14.81
N ALA A 286 -30.76 -5.26 14.57
CA ALA A 286 -31.75 -4.95 15.61
C ALA A 286 -32.36 -6.23 16.20
N SER A 287 -32.75 -7.19 15.35
CA SER A 287 -33.21 -8.52 15.75
C SER A 287 -32.15 -9.27 16.58
N HIS A 288 -30.87 -9.26 16.16
CA HIS A 288 -29.77 -9.85 16.92
C HIS A 288 -29.53 -9.18 18.29
N TYR A 289 -29.89 -7.91 18.45
CA TYR A 289 -29.78 -7.19 19.72
C TYR A 289 -31.06 -7.16 20.57
N GLY A 290 -32.19 -7.65 20.05
CA GLY A 290 -33.49 -7.56 20.73
C GLY A 290 -34.10 -6.14 20.73
N VAL A 291 -33.84 -5.36 19.68
CA VAL A 291 -34.35 -3.99 19.50
C VAL A 291 -35.49 -4.00 18.48
N GLU A 292 -36.66 -3.49 18.86
CA GLU A 292 -37.85 -3.41 18.01
C GLU A 292 -37.89 -2.10 17.17
N GLY A 293 -38.83 -1.99 16.22
CA GLY A 293 -39.06 -0.76 15.44
C GLY A 293 -38.05 -0.48 14.31
N VAL A 294 -37.15 -1.42 14.01
CA VAL A 294 -36.16 -1.32 12.92
C VAL A 294 -36.51 -2.28 11.78
N GLU A 295 -36.64 -1.75 10.57
CA GLU A 295 -37.09 -2.47 9.38
C GLU A 295 -36.14 -2.23 8.18
N GLY A 296 -36.09 -3.18 7.25
CA GLY A 296 -35.23 -3.12 6.06
C GLY A 296 -33.75 -3.38 6.32
N ASP A 297 -32.96 -3.44 5.24
CA ASP A 297 -31.51 -3.63 5.26
C ASP A 297 -30.72 -2.35 5.51
N ASP A 298 -31.34 -1.18 5.28
CA ASP A 298 -30.72 0.13 5.49
C ASP A 298 -30.48 0.43 6.97
N PHE A 299 -29.29 0.96 7.27
CA PHE A 299 -28.94 1.39 8.61
C PHE A 299 -29.62 2.71 8.98
N ARG A 300 -30.34 2.71 10.11
CA ARG A 300 -30.93 3.90 10.73
C ARG A 300 -30.28 4.16 12.09
N ARG A 301 -30.20 5.42 12.50
CA ARG A 301 -29.83 5.79 13.87
C ARG A 301 -30.97 5.40 14.81
N VAL A 302 -30.64 4.74 15.92
CA VAL A 302 -31.60 4.29 16.93
C VAL A 302 -31.14 4.73 18.31
N THR A 303 -32.04 5.33 19.09
CA THR A 303 -31.86 5.56 20.53
C THR A 303 -32.24 4.30 21.28
N LEU A 304 -31.31 3.78 22.08
CA LEU A 304 -31.48 2.61 22.92
C LEU A 304 -32.20 2.99 24.24
N GLU A 305 -33.00 2.06 24.76
CA GLU A 305 -33.72 2.24 26.02
C GLU A 305 -32.79 2.50 27.22
N PRO A 306 -33.23 3.22 28.26
CA PRO A 306 -32.36 3.67 29.36
C PRO A 306 -31.65 2.57 30.15
N ASP A 307 -32.20 1.35 30.15
CA ASP A 307 -31.73 0.13 30.81
C ASP A 307 -31.01 -0.85 29.85
N SER A 308 -30.88 -0.49 28.57
CA SER A 308 -30.23 -1.35 27.57
C SER A 308 -28.78 -1.70 27.97
N PRO A 309 -28.35 -2.96 27.82
CA PRO A 309 -26.95 -3.36 28.02
C PRO A 309 -26.04 -2.93 26.85
N ARG A 310 -26.53 -2.08 25.94
CA ARG A 310 -25.83 -1.55 24.77
C ARG A 310 -25.63 -0.04 24.91
N GLY A 311 -24.55 0.44 24.29
CA GLY A 311 -24.07 1.82 24.35
C GLY A 311 -22.55 1.88 24.42
N GLY A 312 -21.94 2.80 23.67
CA GLY A 312 -20.49 2.95 23.55
C GLY A 312 -19.74 1.77 22.91
N ILE A 313 -18.46 1.97 22.61
CA ILE A 313 -17.59 1.02 21.91
C ILE A 313 -17.42 -0.33 22.62
N LEU A 314 -17.60 -0.36 23.95
CA LEU A 314 -17.37 -1.57 24.76
C LEU A 314 -18.48 -2.62 24.61
N THR A 315 -19.65 -2.24 24.08
CA THR A 315 -20.83 -3.11 23.95
C THR A 315 -21.22 -3.43 22.50
N LEU A 316 -20.57 -2.78 21.52
CA LEU A 316 -20.67 -3.07 20.09
C LEU A 316 -20.37 -4.56 19.84
N GLY A 317 -21.24 -5.26 19.12
CA GLY A 317 -21.08 -6.69 18.85
C GLY A 317 -19.80 -7.03 18.10
N ALA A 318 -19.30 -6.14 17.22
CA ALA A 318 -17.98 -6.30 16.59
C ALA A 318 -16.85 -6.38 17.63
N VAL A 319 -16.81 -5.44 18.58
CA VAL A 319 -15.80 -5.40 19.65
C VAL A 319 -15.93 -6.62 20.57
N LEU A 320 -17.15 -7.02 20.91
CA LEU A 320 -17.42 -8.22 21.71
C LEU A 320 -17.03 -9.53 21.00
N THR A 321 -17.11 -9.58 19.67
CA THR A 321 -16.68 -10.71 18.83
C THR A 321 -15.16 -10.78 18.70
N VAL A 322 -14.48 -9.68 18.34
CA VAL A 322 -13.00 -9.69 18.22
C VAL A 322 -12.28 -9.93 19.55
N THR A 323 -12.95 -9.68 20.68
CA THR A 323 -12.48 -10.00 22.03
C THR A 323 -12.94 -11.37 22.56
N SER A 324 -13.44 -12.26 21.70
CA SER A 324 -13.90 -13.62 22.08
C SER A 324 -13.02 -14.75 21.47
N ASN A 325 -13.41 -16.00 21.68
CA ASN A 325 -12.83 -17.19 21.05
C ASN A 325 -13.88 -17.83 20.10
N PRO A 326 -13.45 -18.68 19.15
CA PRO A 326 -14.35 -19.38 18.21
C PRO A 326 -15.61 -19.99 18.82
N THR A 327 -15.50 -20.57 20.02
CA THR A 327 -16.56 -21.35 20.68
C THR A 327 -17.11 -20.71 21.96
N ARG A 328 -16.57 -19.55 22.41
CA ARG A 328 -16.98 -18.90 23.67
C ARG A 328 -16.44 -17.49 23.86
N THR A 329 -17.09 -16.72 24.72
CA THR A 329 -16.59 -15.40 25.19
C THR A 329 -15.24 -15.51 25.92
N SER A 330 -14.55 -14.38 26.11
CA SER A 330 -13.28 -14.34 26.86
C SER A 330 -13.11 -13.06 27.69
N PRO A 331 -13.32 -13.12 29.01
CA PRO A 331 -13.02 -11.99 29.92
C PRO A 331 -11.56 -11.54 29.84
N VAL A 332 -10.62 -12.47 29.62
CA VAL A 332 -9.18 -12.16 29.52
C VAL A 332 -8.86 -11.33 28.27
N LYS A 333 -9.39 -11.70 27.09
CA LYS A 333 -9.22 -10.90 25.86
C LYS A 333 -9.92 -9.55 25.96
N ARG A 334 -11.09 -9.48 26.61
CA ARG A 334 -11.80 -8.21 26.86
C ARG A 334 -11.00 -7.28 27.78
N GLY A 335 -10.46 -7.79 28.89
CA GLY A 335 -9.59 -7.02 29.78
C GLY A 335 -8.31 -6.55 29.09
N LEU A 336 -7.69 -7.38 28.25
CA LEU A 336 -6.54 -7.00 27.42
C LEU A 336 -6.89 -5.87 26.45
N TYR A 337 -8.02 -5.96 25.73
CA TYR A 337 -8.49 -4.92 24.82
C TYR A 337 -8.73 -3.57 25.53
N VAL A 338 -9.36 -3.58 26.71
CA VAL A 338 -9.55 -2.35 27.50
C VAL A 338 -8.21 -1.75 27.94
N LEU A 339 -7.28 -2.57 28.42
CA LEU A 339 -5.95 -2.10 28.84
C LEU A 339 -5.14 -1.48 27.68
N ASP A 340 -5.17 -2.12 26.52
CA ASP A 340 -4.35 -1.80 25.35
C ASP A 340 -4.97 -0.67 24.50
N GLN A 341 -6.23 -0.84 24.05
CA GLN A 341 -6.87 0.08 23.10
C GLN A 341 -7.64 1.23 23.76
N VAL A 342 -8.06 1.12 25.02
CA VAL A 342 -8.85 2.17 25.71
C VAL A 342 -8.04 2.93 26.75
N LEU A 343 -7.19 2.24 27.52
CA LEU A 343 -6.35 2.86 28.56
C LEU A 343 -4.93 3.21 28.07
N GLY A 344 -4.53 2.81 26.85
CA GLY A 344 -3.21 3.10 26.28
C GLY A 344 -2.04 2.48 27.05
N GLY A 345 -2.30 1.44 27.84
CA GLY A 345 -1.28 0.64 28.52
C GLY A 345 -0.70 -0.42 27.59
N SER A 346 0.02 -1.37 28.17
CA SER A 346 0.31 -2.66 27.52
C SER A 346 0.34 -3.75 28.59
N ALA A 347 -0.10 -4.95 28.23
CA ALA A 347 0.05 -6.10 29.11
C ALA A 347 1.53 -6.47 29.23
N THR A 348 2.02 -6.68 30.46
CA THR A 348 3.35 -7.24 30.68
C THR A 348 3.48 -8.60 29.96
N PRO A 349 4.59 -8.88 29.26
CA PRO A 349 4.79 -10.17 28.59
C PRO A 349 4.59 -11.35 29.53
N ALA A 350 4.03 -12.45 29.01
CA ALA A 350 3.80 -13.65 29.80
C ALA A 350 5.13 -14.13 30.45
N PRO A 351 5.15 -14.48 31.75
CA PRO A 351 6.36 -14.93 32.44
C PRO A 351 7.05 -16.06 31.70
N GLY A 352 8.24 -15.78 31.15
CA GLY A 352 8.98 -16.68 30.26
C GLY A 352 9.34 -16.09 28.89
N GLN A 353 8.69 -14.99 28.45
CA GLN A 353 9.02 -14.31 27.19
C GLN A 353 10.20 -13.32 27.28
N TYR A 354 10.90 -13.24 28.43
CA TYR A 354 12.19 -12.56 28.48
C TYR A 354 13.21 -13.33 27.62
N PRO A 355 14.03 -12.66 26.78
CA PRO A 355 15.15 -13.33 26.13
C PRO A 355 16.06 -13.92 27.22
N PRO A 356 16.53 -15.17 27.09
CA PRO A 356 17.25 -15.85 28.16
C PRO A 356 18.45 -15.01 28.60
N PRO A 357 18.64 -14.78 29.92
CA PRO A 357 19.54 -13.75 30.44
C PRO A 357 20.93 -13.93 29.85
N ARG A 358 21.33 -12.96 29.01
CA ARG A 358 22.37 -13.07 27.98
C ARG A 358 23.55 -13.90 28.46
N ALA A 359 23.57 -15.16 28.04
CA ALA A 359 24.34 -16.23 28.68
C ALA A 359 25.74 -15.74 29.07
N VAL A 360 25.97 -15.60 30.39
CA VAL A 360 27.22 -15.03 30.91
C VAL A 360 28.36 -15.91 30.42
N ARG A 361 29.08 -15.39 29.40
CA ARG A 361 30.08 -16.13 28.65
C ARG A 361 31.19 -16.53 29.59
N ARG A 362 31.07 -17.74 30.18
CA ARG A 362 31.97 -18.26 31.21
C ARG A 362 33.38 -18.05 30.72
N ARG A 363 34.13 -17.17 31.39
CA ARG A 363 35.54 -16.94 31.06
C ARG A 363 36.22 -18.31 31.08
N PRO A 364 36.98 -18.70 30.04
CA PRO A 364 37.71 -19.96 30.08
C PRO A 364 38.56 -19.97 31.36
N PRO A 365 38.67 -21.11 32.05
CA PRO A 365 39.37 -21.17 33.33
C PRO A 365 40.78 -20.61 33.14
N ARG A 366 41.15 -19.61 33.96
CA ARG A 366 42.51 -19.06 33.96
C ARG A 366 43.47 -20.24 34.14
N ARG A 367 44.41 -20.41 33.21
CA ARG A 367 45.53 -21.35 33.40
C ARG A 367 46.17 -21.01 34.74
N ARG A 368 46.27 -21.99 35.62
CA ARG A 368 46.94 -21.82 36.91
C ARG A 368 48.42 -21.58 36.62
N HIS A 369 48.90 -20.36 36.87
CA HIS A 369 50.32 -20.15 37.10
C HIS A 369 50.66 -20.74 38.48
N PRO A 370 51.84 -21.36 38.66
CA PRO A 370 52.29 -21.81 39.97
C PRO A 370 52.49 -20.60 40.92
N PRO A 371 52.32 -20.77 42.23
CA PRO A 371 52.46 -19.67 43.18
C PRO A 371 53.93 -19.28 43.38
N PRO A 372 54.27 -17.98 43.34
CA PRO A 372 55.47 -17.45 44.00
C PRO A 372 55.32 -17.56 45.52
N GLU A 373 56.43 -17.72 46.22
CA GLU A 373 56.47 -17.98 47.66
C GLU A 373 56.08 -16.77 48.52
N ALA A 374 55.65 -17.03 49.76
CA ALA A 374 55.24 -15.99 50.70
C ALA A 374 56.43 -15.20 51.26
N ARG A 375 56.30 -13.86 51.33
CA ARG A 375 57.12 -12.97 52.17
C ARG A 375 56.23 -11.93 52.86
N SER A 376 56.54 -11.66 54.12
CA SER A 376 55.74 -10.81 55.02
C SER A 376 56.00 -9.30 54.86
N PRO A 377 55.04 -8.42 55.23
CA PRO A 377 55.20 -6.95 55.30
C PRO A 377 56.08 -6.54 56.51
N PRO A 378 56.63 -5.29 56.66
CA PRO A 378 55.94 -3.97 56.59
C PRO A 378 56.33 -3.11 55.33
N HIS A 379 56.39 -1.76 55.23
CA HIS A 379 56.36 -0.61 56.18
C HIS A 379 55.78 0.70 55.56
N ARG A 380 55.53 1.70 56.42
CA ARG A 380 55.47 3.18 56.20
C ARG A 380 56.37 3.82 57.30
N PRO A 381 57.03 5.00 57.16
CA PRO A 381 56.47 6.33 56.87
C PRO A 381 57.18 6.98 55.64
N ASP A 382 57.32 8.29 55.39
CA ASP A 382 56.98 9.56 56.07
C ASP A 382 56.57 10.65 55.04
N LEU A 383 56.11 11.82 55.49
CA LEU A 383 55.76 12.99 54.66
C LEU A 383 56.50 14.25 55.17
N ARG A 384 57.38 14.88 54.37
CA ARG A 384 57.95 16.20 54.69
C ARG A 384 58.17 17.09 53.45
N HIS A 385 58.05 18.40 53.68
CA HIS A 385 58.49 19.53 52.85
C HIS A 385 57.69 19.89 51.58
N LEU A 386 56.54 20.54 51.79
CA LEU A 386 56.21 21.83 51.13
C LEU A 386 56.89 22.97 51.92
N PRO A 387 57.27 24.13 51.33
CA PRO A 387 56.33 25.24 51.02
C PRO A 387 56.80 26.13 49.80
N PRO A 388 56.26 27.36 49.54
CA PRO A 388 54.91 27.58 49.00
C PRO A 388 54.93 28.62 47.79
N PRO A 389 54.03 29.64 47.55
CA PRO A 389 53.60 29.95 46.17
C PRO A 389 53.62 31.43 45.69
N HIS A 390 53.79 31.68 44.39
CA HIS A 390 53.41 32.97 43.74
C HIS A 390 52.96 32.80 42.27
N GLY A 391 52.08 33.68 41.79
CA GLY A 391 51.81 33.97 40.38
C GLY A 391 52.14 35.46 40.09
N PRO A 392 51.51 36.16 39.10
CA PRO A 392 50.56 35.75 38.07
C PRO A 392 51.09 36.05 36.62
N ASP A 393 50.18 36.14 35.62
CA ASP A 393 50.37 36.79 34.29
C ASP A 393 51.44 36.19 33.32
N ARG A 394 51.36 36.27 31.97
CA ARG A 394 50.29 36.60 30.99
C ARG A 394 50.57 35.87 29.62
N PRO A 395 50.02 36.20 28.41
CA PRO A 395 49.96 35.25 27.28
C PRO A 395 51.13 35.36 26.28
N LEU A 396 51.15 34.49 25.25
CA LEU A 396 51.42 34.87 23.84
C LEU A 396 51.11 33.76 22.81
N ASP A 397 51.01 34.16 21.52
CA ASP A 397 50.54 33.37 20.36
C ASP A 397 51.43 32.19 19.90
N GLY A 398 50.81 31.19 19.25
CA GLY A 398 51.42 29.86 19.01
C GLY A 398 51.31 29.18 17.63
N LYS A 399 50.81 29.87 16.58
CA LYS A 399 50.81 29.43 15.14
C LYS A 399 49.92 28.24 14.73
N LEU A 400 49.41 28.33 13.48
CA LEU A 400 48.62 27.30 12.78
C LEU A 400 49.39 25.99 12.57
N ARG A 401 48.68 24.85 12.62
CA ARG A 401 48.99 23.66 11.81
C ARG A 401 47.73 23.14 11.11
N ARG A 402 47.78 22.99 9.78
CA ARG A 402 46.75 22.32 8.98
C ARG A 402 46.84 20.80 9.16
N PRO A 403 45.74 20.07 9.32
CA PRO A 403 45.70 18.64 9.04
C PRO A 403 45.86 18.40 7.53
N ARG A 404 46.72 17.45 7.13
CA ARG A 404 46.69 16.82 5.79
C ARG A 404 46.13 15.39 5.94
N PRO A 405 45.58 14.79 4.87
CA PRO A 405 44.59 13.72 4.99
C PRO A 405 45.19 12.37 5.37
N LEU A 406 44.42 11.58 6.13
CA LEU A 406 44.75 10.18 6.44
C LEU A 406 44.01 9.21 5.51
N ALA A 407 44.84 8.41 4.81
CA ALA A 407 44.61 7.06 4.28
C ALA A 407 43.17 6.59 4.00
N ARG A 408 42.87 6.40 2.70
CA ARG A 408 41.85 5.42 2.26
C ARG A 408 42.25 4.02 2.74
N GLN A 409 41.44 3.38 3.59
CA GLN A 409 41.53 1.92 3.78
C GLN A 409 40.54 1.22 2.83
N ARG A 410 41.03 0.18 2.15
CA ARG A 410 40.23 -0.69 1.27
C ARG A 410 39.57 -1.79 2.10
N ILE A 411 38.25 -1.90 2.07
CA ILE A 411 37.54 -3.12 2.47
C ILE A 411 37.27 -3.94 1.20
N TRP A 412 37.52 -5.25 1.27
CA TRP A 412 37.38 -6.15 0.12
C TRP A 412 35.93 -6.60 -0.05
N ALA A 413 35.36 -6.41 -1.25
CA ALA A 413 34.12 -7.04 -1.67
C ALA A 413 34.43 -8.23 -2.60
N THR A 414 34.01 -9.43 -2.20
CA THR A 414 34.26 -10.67 -2.94
C THR A 414 33.25 -10.89 -4.06
N HIS A 415 33.56 -10.41 -5.27
CA HIS A 415 32.74 -10.66 -6.46
C HIS A 415 32.72 -12.13 -6.88
N ARG A 416 31.52 -12.70 -7.04
CA ARG A 416 31.24 -13.76 -8.03
C ARG A 416 30.67 -13.12 -9.31
N PRO A 417 31.21 -13.41 -10.50
CA PRO A 417 30.68 -12.85 -11.75
C PRO A 417 29.51 -13.70 -12.29
N LEU A 418 28.36 -13.09 -12.53
CA LEU A 418 27.31 -13.65 -13.38
C LEU A 418 27.72 -13.52 -14.86
N ARG A 419 27.51 -14.58 -15.65
CA ARG A 419 27.91 -14.63 -17.07
C ARG A 419 26.98 -13.79 -17.95
N ARG A 420 27.55 -13.13 -18.96
CA ARG A 420 26.79 -12.44 -20.02
C ARG A 420 26.04 -13.45 -20.90
N ALA A 421 24.77 -13.16 -21.20
CA ALA A 421 24.06 -13.73 -22.34
C ALA A 421 24.24 -12.83 -23.59
N PRO A 422 24.34 -13.37 -24.82
CA PRO A 422 24.64 -12.58 -26.02
C PRO A 422 23.40 -12.02 -26.74
N ARG A 423 23.57 -10.87 -27.41
CA ARG A 423 22.58 -10.33 -28.35
C ARG A 423 22.39 -11.25 -29.57
N ARG A 424 21.14 -11.53 -29.96
CA ARG A 424 20.72 -11.90 -31.32
C ARG A 424 19.50 -11.05 -31.65
N ARG A 425 19.62 -10.07 -32.55
CA ARG A 425 19.41 -10.17 -34.01
C ARG A 425 18.01 -10.65 -34.36
N ALA A 426 17.21 -9.75 -34.95
CA ALA A 426 15.97 -10.08 -35.63
C ALA A 426 16.23 -11.03 -36.81
N VAL A 427 15.28 -11.91 -37.10
CA VAL A 427 15.29 -12.82 -38.26
C VAL A 427 13.93 -12.73 -38.96
N LEU A 428 13.88 -11.99 -40.06
CA LEU A 428 12.83 -12.10 -41.08
C LEU A 428 13.04 -13.42 -41.83
N TRP A 429 12.11 -14.38 -41.71
CA TRP A 429 12.00 -15.52 -42.63
C TRP A 429 10.54 -15.70 -43.09
N PRO A 430 10.28 -16.35 -44.25
CA PRO A 430 9.38 -15.77 -45.25
C PRO A 430 8.03 -16.48 -45.43
N ARG A 431 7.16 -15.85 -46.22
CA ARG A 431 6.01 -16.51 -46.85
C ARG A 431 6.45 -17.76 -47.63
N ARG A 432 5.81 -18.90 -47.37
CA ARG A 432 5.69 -20.02 -48.32
C ARG A 432 4.23 -20.30 -48.58
N THR A 433 3.88 -20.55 -49.84
CA THR A 433 2.55 -21.01 -50.26
C THR A 433 2.38 -22.50 -49.95
N PRO A 434 1.14 -22.99 -49.73
CA PRO A 434 0.89 -24.42 -49.63
C PRO A 434 1.16 -25.13 -50.96
N ARG A 435 1.47 -26.43 -50.86
CA ARG A 435 1.20 -27.43 -51.90
C ARG A 435 0.26 -28.47 -51.29
N ASP A 436 -0.62 -29.03 -52.11
CA ASP A 436 -1.62 -29.99 -51.67
C ASP A 436 -1.03 -31.33 -51.21
N CYS A 437 -1.64 -31.91 -50.18
CA CYS A 437 -1.72 -33.35 -49.94
C CYS A 437 -3.12 -33.64 -49.35
N ALA A 438 -3.66 -34.82 -49.60
CA ALA A 438 -5.10 -35.09 -49.49
C ALA A 438 -5.52 -35.98 -48.31
N GLY A 439 -6.79 -35.87 -47.91
CA GLY A 439 -7.43 -36.62 -46.82
C GLY A 439 -7.93 -35.70 -45.70
N THR A 440 -9.18 -35.74 -45.24
CA THR A 440 -10.34 -36.55 -45.65
C THR A 440 -11.62 -35.73 -45.43
N ARG A 441 -12.63 -35.84 -46.31
CA ARG A 441 -13.83 -34.98 -46.25
C ARG A 441 -14.94 -35.58 -45.38
N GLY A 442 -15.26 -34.94 -44.25
CA GLY A 442 -16.53 -35.10 -43.54
C GLY A 442 -17.52 -33.98 -43.88
N ARG A 443 -18.81 -34.28 -44.07
CA ARG A 443 -19.88 -33.27 -44.21
C ARG A 443 -20.57 -33.04 -42.86
N PHE A 444 -20.72 -31.78 -42.47
CA PHE A 444 -21.65 -31.41 -41.40
C PHE A 444 -23.11 -31.52 -41.88
N ARG A 445 -23.98 -32.01 -40.99
CA ARG A 445 -25.44 -31.90 -41.11
C ARG A 445 -25.90 -30.71 -40.25
N ARG A 446 -26.95 -30.01 -40.67
CA ARG A 446 -27.65 -29.06 -39.78
C ARG A 446 -28.59 -29.85 -38.88
N GLU A 447 -28.51 -29.59 -37.59
CA GLU A 447 -29.65 -29.67 -36.67
C GLU A 447 -29.78 -28.30 -35.99
N SER A 448 -30.99 -27.94 -35.58
CA SER A 448 -31.35 -26.56 -35.27
C SER A 448 -32.36 -26.48 -34.12
N HIS A 449 -31.92 -25.88 -33.03
CA HIS A 449 -32.71 -25.38 -31.91
C HIS A 449 -32.12 -24.04 -31.45
#